data_AF-A0A7V5X4S2-F1
#
_entry.id   AF-A0A7V5X4S2-F1
#
_cell.length_a   1.000
_cell.length_b   1.000
_cell.length_c   1.000
_cell.angle_alpha   90.00
_cell.angle_beta   90.00
_cell.angle_gamma   90.00
#
_symmetry.space_group_name_H-M   'P 1'
#
loop_
_entity.id
_entity.type
_entity.pdbx_description
1 polymer ?
#
loop_
_entity_poly.entity_id
_entity_poly.type
_entity_poly.pdbx_seq_one_letter_code
_entity_poly.pdbx_strand_id
1 'polypeptide(L)'
;MKEYMKKIEGMDKSLTEIEVSRKYGINYRLEKGHTREIISRLHPEKLNLVVSEVTQETAEARTFRLVSENSYLPPFEAGQYVNLFVEIDGVRTSRPYSICS
;
A
#
# COMPACT_ATOMS: atom_id res chain seq x y z
N MET A 1 -41.41 -12.56 18.23
CA MET A 1 -40.24 -11.68 17.99
C MET A 1 -40.58 -10.43 17.19
N LYS A 2 -41.20 -10.51 15.99
CA LYS A 2 -41.51 -9.34 15.15
C LYS A 2 -42.45 -8.30 15.80
N GLU A 3 -43.41 -8.73 16.62
CA GLU A 3 -44.35 -7.80 17.31
C GLU A 3 -43.71 -6.97 18.43
N TYR A 4 -42.69 -7.49 19.12
CA TYR A 4 -42.02 -6.75 20.20
C TYR A 4 -41.14 -5.64 19.67
N MET A 5 -40.63 -5.79 18.44
CA MET A 5 -39.79 -4.79 17.79
C MET A 5 -40.57 -3.51 17.42
N LYS A 6 -41.88 -3.60 17.16
CA LYS A 6 -42.73 -2.42 16.94
C LYS A 6 -43.02 -1.60 18.20
N LYS A 7 -42.71 -2.12 19.39
CA LYS A 7 -42.91 -1.39 20.66
C LYS A 7 -41.73 -0.49 21.03
N ILE A 8 -40.63 -0.56 20.28
CA ILE A 8 -39.44 0.27 20.49
C ILE A 8 -39.62 1.55 19.68
N GLU A 9 -39.70 2.67 20.37
CA GLU A 9 -39.89 3.98 19.77
C GLU A 9 -38.75 4.27 18.76
N GLY A 10 -39.11 4.66 17.53
CA GLY A 10 -38.15 4.96 16.46
C GLY A 10 -37.69 3.75 15.63
N MET A 11 -38.02 2.51 16.01
CA MET A 11 -37.57 1.32 15.29
C MET A 11 -38.11 1.21 13.85
N ASP A 12 -39.32 1.72 13.60
CA ASP A 12 -39.89 1.77 12.23
C ASP A 12 -39.08 2.70 11.31
N LYS A 13 -38.53 3.81 11.85
CA LYS A 13 -37.67 4.72 11.09
C LYS A 13 -36.34 4.05 10.74
N SER A 14 -35.69 3.39 11.70
CA SER A 14 -34.44 2.64 11.44
C SER A 14 -34.64 1.50 10.44
N LEU A 15 -35.77 0.78 10.50
CA LEU A 15 -36.07 -0.27 9.53
C LEU A 15 -36.25 0.31 8.11
N THR A 16 -36.93 1.45 8.00
CA THR A 16 -37.09 2.17 6.73
C THR A 16 -35.73 2.65 6.19
N GLU A 17 -34.87 3.21 7.04
CA GLU A 17 -33.52 3.63 6.67
C GLU A 17 -32.63 2.46 6.24
N ILE A 18 -32.74 1.30 6.91
CA ILE A 18 -32.05 0.07 6.52
C ILE A 18 -32.52 -0.38 5.13
N GLU A 19 -33.82 -0.32 4.85
CA GLU A 19 -34.39 -0.75 3.57
C GLU A 19 -33.98 0.19 2.42
N VAL A 20 -34.01 1.51 2.66
CA VAL A 20 -33.50 2.54 1.74
C VAL A 20 -32.00 2.32 1.49
N SER A 21 -31.21 2.11 2.54
CA SER A 21 -29.76 1.86 2.45
C SER A 21 -29.44 0.56 1.73
N ARG A 22 -30.29 -0.47 1.82
CA ARG A 22 -30.10 -1.72 1.06
C ARG A 22 -30.46 -1.56 -0.42
N LYS A 23 -31.45 -0.74 -0.74
CA LYS A 23 -31.92 -0.51 -2.11
C LYS A 23 -30.99 0.42 -2.90
N TYR A 24 -30.47 1.46 -2.25
CA TYR A 24 -29.63 2.49 -2.89
C TYR A 24 -28.18 2.48 -2.41
N GLY A 25 -27.82 1.61 -1.46
CA GLY A 25 -26.47 1.50 -0.97
C GLY A 25 -25.51 1.01 -2.05
N ILE A 26 -24.35 1.65 -2.12
CA ILE A 26 -23.28 1.24 -3.01
C ILE A 26 -22.78 -0.13 -2.53
N ASN A 27 -22.80 -1.12 -3.43
CA ASN A 27 -22.33 -2.45 -3.11
C ASN A 27 -20.80 -2.52 -3.27
N TYR A 28 -20.08 -2.13 -2.23
CA TYR A 28 -18.62 -2.16 -2.17
C TYR A 28 -18.01 -3.57 -2.35
N ARG A 29 -18.81 -4.66 -2.32
CA ARG A 29 -18.31 -6.00 -2.65
C ARG A 29 -17.94 -6.14 -4.12
N LEU A 30 -18.51 -5.33 -5.01
CA LEU A 30 -18.17 -5.30 -6.44
C LEU A 30 -16.80 -4.63 -6.67
N GLU A 31 -16.35 -3.76 -5.77
CA GLU A 31 -15.05 -3.08 -5.84
C GLU A 31 -13.92 -3.87 -5.15
N LYS A 32 -14.19 -5.12 -4.75
CA LYS A 32 -13.25 -5.96 -4.01
C LYS A 32 -12.02 -6.24 -4.89
N GLY A 33 -10.92 -5.54 -4.59
CA GLY A 33 -9.65 -5.62 -5.32
C GLY A 33 -9.20 -4.30 -5.94
N HIS A 34 -10.11 -3.36 -6.16
CA HIS A 34 -9.80 -2.07 -6.79
C HIS A 34 -8.83 -1.24 -5.94
N THR A 35 -9.00 -1.26 -4.62
CA THR A 35 -8.06 -0.66 -3.67
C THR A 35 -6.66 -1.25 -3.78
N ARG A 36 -6.55 -2.59 -3.89
CA ARG A 36 -5.24 -3.27 -4.01
C ARG A 36 -4.55 -2.91 -5.32
N GLU A 37 -5.32 -2.80 -6.40
CA GLU A 37 -4.80 -2.41 -7.70
C GLU A 37 -4.27 -0.97 -7.70
N ILE A 38 -5.03 -0.03 -7.12
CA ILE A 38 -4.60 1.37 -6.95
C ILE A 38 -3.34 1.45 -6.08
N ILE A 39 -3.31 0.74 -4.94
CA ILE A 39 -2.13 0.68 -4.07
C ILE A 39 -0.94 0.10 -4.83
N SER A 40 -1.11 -0.96 -5.62
CA SER A 40 0.01 -1.56 -6.36
C SER A 40 0.62 -0.62 -7.41
N ARG A 41 -0.18 0.30 -7.96
CA ARG A 41 0.29 1.32 -8.92
C ARG A 41 1.04 2.45 -8.20
N LEU A 42 0.59 2.83 -7.00
CA LEU A 42 1.17 3.94 -6.23
C LEU A 42 2.30 3.53 -5.29
N HIS A 43 2.33 2.27 -4.86
CA HIS A 43 3.35 1.75 -3.96
C HIS A 43 3.47 0.23 -4.18
N PRO A 44 4.17 -0.18 -5.25
CA PRO A 44 4.36 -1.60 -5.53
C PRO A 44 5.14 -2.27 -4.41
N GLU A 45 4.87 -3.55 -4.18
CA GLU A 45 5.55 -4.36 -3.16
C GLU A 45 7.04 -4.55 -3.48
N LYS A 46 7.40 -4.51 -4.77
CA LYS A 46 8.78 -4.63 -5.27
C LYS A 46 9.07 -3.53 -6.27
N LEU A 47 10.21 -2.88 -6.09
CA LEU A 47 10.72 -1.87 -7.00
C LEU A 47 11.92 -2.43 -7.76
N ASN A 48 11.88 -2.32 -9.09
CA ASN A 48 13.05 -2.59 -9.93
C ASN A 48 13.81 -1.27 -10.06
N LEU A 49 15.01 -1.23 -9.50
CA LEU A 49 15.83 -0.03 -9.42
C LEU A 49 17.17 -0.26 -10.12
N VAL A 50 17.69 0.79 -10.73
CA VAL A 50 19.00 0.81 -11.38
C VAL A 50 19.90 1.79 -10.64
N VAL A 51 21.19 1.45 -10.53
CA VAL A 51 22.20 2.36 -9.97
C VAL A 51 22.53 3.42 -11.00
N SER A 52 22.21 4.67 -10.68
CA SER A 52 22.53 5.83 -11.53
C SER A 52 23.90 6.44 -11.21
N GLU A 53 24.29 6.42 -9.93
CA GLU A 53 25.52 7.04 -9.44
C GLU A 53 26.05 6.26 -8.24
N VAL A 54 27.38 6.25 -8.09
CA VAL A 54 28.08 5.73 -6.92
C VAL A 54 29.06 6.79 -6.43
N THR A 55 28.83 7.28 -5.22
CA THR A 55 29.66 8.31 -4.59
C THR A 55 30.45 7.69 -3.45
N GLN A 56 31.76 7.93 -3.40
CA GLN A 56 32.60 7.51 -2.28
C GLN A 56 32.51 8.54 -1.16
N GLU A 57 32.02 8.13 0.02
CA GLU A 57 31.90 9.03 1.18
C GLU A 57 33.15 8.98 2.06
N THR A 58 33.63 7.76 2.36
CA THR A 58 34.83 7.50 3.17
C THR A 58 35.60 6.32 2.58
N ALA A 59 36.72 5.87 3.16
CA ALA A 59 37.42 4.68 2.64
C ALA A 59 36.56 3.39 2.65
N GLU A 60 35.57 3.30 3.54
CA GLU A 60 34.76 2.09 3.77
C GLU A 60 33.28 2.27 3.41
N ALA A 61 32.83 3.49 3.11
CA ALA A 61 31.43 3.81 2.82
C ALA A 61 31.24 4.41 1.42
N ARG A 62 30.18 3.95 0.76
CA ARG A 62 29.72 4.45 -0.55
C ARG A 62 28.22 4.70 -0.52
N THR A 63 27.81 5.78 -1.18
CA THR A 63 26.40 6.09 -1.45
C THR A 63 26.05 5.60 -2.84
N PHE A 64 24.93 4.88 -2.96
CA PHE A 64 24.39 4.41 -4.23
C PHE A 64 23.10 5.15 -4.54
N ARG A 65 23.05 5.91 -5.63
CA ARG A 65 21.84 6.59 -6.08
C ARG A 65 21.01 5.66 -6.96
N LEU A 66 19.86 5.25 -6.44
CA LEU A 66 18.94 4.35 -7.14
C LEU A 66 17.85 5.16 -7.87
N VAL A 67 17.55 4.77 -9.10
CA VAL A 67 16.46 5.34 -9.92
C VAL A 67 15.54 4.22 -10.40
N SER A 68 14.26 4.52 -10.56
CA SER A 68 13.29 3.59 -11.16
C SER A 68 13.49 3.52 -12.66
N GLU A 69 13.58 2.32 -13.20
CA GLU A 69 13.57 2.11 -14.66
C GLU A 69 12.26 2.60 -15.28
N ASN A 70 11.15 2.48 -14.54
CA ASN A 70 9.79 2.80 -14.99
C ASN A 70 9.27 4.12 -14.40
N SER A 71 10.17 5.08 -14.17
CA SER A 71 9.93 6.49 -13.80
C SER A 71 9.32 6.78 -12.43
N TYR A 72 8.38 5.96 -11.94
CA TYR A 72 7.71 6.24 -10.66
C TYR A 72 8.44 5.56 -9.49
N LEU A 73 8.85 6.38 -8.52
CA LEU A 73 9.34 5.99 -7.21
C LEU A 73 8.31 6.45 -6.18
N PRO A 74 7.78 5.55 -5.34
CA PRO A 74 6.86 5.95 -4.30
C PRO A 74 7.57 6.89 -3.30
N PRO A 75 6.85 7.87 -2.74
CA PRO A 75 7.40 8.68 -1.66
C PRO A 75 7.61 7.83 -0.42
N PHE A 76 8.73 8.04 0.27
CA PHE A 76 9.03 7.41 1.56
C PHE A 76 9.03 8.45 2.67
N GLU A 77 8.42 8.11 3.80
CA GLU A 77 8.46 8.95 5.00
C GLU A 77 9.80 8.82 5.73
N ALA A 78 10.17 9.87 6.47
CA ALA A 78 11.38 9.84 7.28
C ALA A 78 11.34 8.68 8.29
N GLY A 79 12.45 7.94 8.38
CA GLY A 79 12.56 6.77 9.24
C GLY A 79 12.10 5.45 8.60
N GLN A 80 11.55 5.48 7.39
CA GLN A 80 11.34 4.26 6.60
C GLN A 80 12.67 3.72 6.05
N TYR A 81 12.70 2.41 5.81
CA TYR A 81 13.84 1.70 5.24
C TYR A 81 13.37 0.79 4.10
N VAL A 82 14.30 0.43 3.21
CA VAL A 82 14.04 -0.50 2.10
C VAL A 82 14.86 -1.77 2.29
N ASN A 83 14.33 -2.90 1.82
CA ASN A 83 15.08 -4.15 1.75
C ASN A 83 15.61 -4.33 0.33
N LEU A 84 16.93 -4.33 0.16
CA LEU A 84 17.56 -4.54 -1.14
C LEU A 84 17.71 -6.04 -1.38
N PHE A 85 17.20 -6.51 -2.52
CA PHE A 85 17.40 -7.88 -2.98
C PHE A 85 18.43 -7.86 -4.10
N VAL A 86 19.52 -8.61 -3.93
CA VAL A 86 20.58 -8.75 -4.92
C VAL A 86 20.92 -10.21 -5.12
N GLU A 87 21.36 -10.54 -6.33
CA GLU A 87 21.90 -11.86 -6.65
C GLU A 87 23.41 -11.73 -6.79
N ILE A 88 24.15 -12.50 -5.99
CA ILE A 88 25.61 -12.54 -5.99
C ILE A 88 26.00 -14.00 -6.13
N ASP A 89 26.77 -14.33 -7.16
CA ASP A 89 27.24 -15.69 -7.46
C ASP A 89 26.11 -16.75 -7.47
N GLY A 90 24.96 -16.39 -8.04
CA GLY A 90 23.78 -17.27 -8.13
C GLY A 90 22.98 -17.40 -6.82
N VAL A 91 23.37 -16.69 -5.75
CA VAL A 91 22.66 -16.68 -4.47
C VAL A 91 21.91 -15.36 -4.31
N ARG A 92 20.58 -15.44 -4.17
CA ARG A 92 19.74 -14.29 -3.86
C ARG A 92 19.79 -13.98 -2.37
N THR A 93 20.31 -12.80 -2.02
CA THR A 93 20.38 -12.30 -0.64
C THR A 93 19.58 -11.00 -0.51
N SER A 94 19.10 -10.72 0.70
CA SER A 94 18.41 -9.47 1.00
C SER A 94 18.89 -8.84 2.28
N ARG A 95 19.10 -7.51 2.28
CA ARG A 95 19.51 -6.76 3.46
C ARG A 95 18.74 -5.43 3.57
N PRO A 96 18.30 -5.06 4.78
CA PRO A 96 17.66 -3.77 5.03
C PRO A 96 18.69 -2.64 5.00
N TYR A 97 18.34 -1.52 4.37
CA TYR A 97 19.11 -0.29 4.32
C TYR A 97 18.19 0.91 4.57
N SER A 98 18.70 1.87 5.33
CA SER A 98 18.04 3.17 5.50
C SER A 98 18.16 4.00 4.23
N ILE A 99 17.13 4.78 3.92
CA ILE A 99 17.13 5.69 2.78
C ILE A 99 17.86 6.97 3.17
N CYS A 100 18.76 7.43 2.30
CA CYS A 100 19.38 8.76 2.36
C CYS A 100 19.11 9.43 1.02
N SER A 101 18.35 10.53 1.00
CA SER A 101 17.88 11.21 -0.23
C SER A 101 18.25 12.67 -0.27
#